data_AF-A0A7S3R7W2-F1
#
_entry.id   AF-A0A7S3R7W2-F1
#
_cell.length_a   1.000
_cell.length_b   1.000
_cell.length_c   1.000
_cell.angle_alpha   90.00
_cell.angle_beta   90.00
_cell.angle_gamma   90.00
#
_symmetry.space_group_name_H-M   'P 1'
#
loop_
_entity.id
_entity.type
_entity.pdbx_description
1 polymer ?
#
loop_
_entity_poly.entity_id
_entity_poly.type
_entity_poly.pdbx_seq_one_letter_code
_entity_poly.pdbx_strand_id
1 'polypeptide(L)'
;MEIDDLPPQRTAEVSCPHMFARVELYAQTKLEEGHQAAASVLGIVMRLAMKQMYGVAGAAALGYELLGPVNQDQYAGGGGDGAGESCTRAAAIVRIPKESFGKFMAACAVMSSYDGAPCTLSVTRASPHLACLAGAGADSSLAAECLQRLVASSVQ
;
A
#
# COMPACT_ATOMS: atom_id res chain seq x y z
N MET A 1 -25.85 44.83 -26.61
CA MET A 1 -24.93 43.69 -26.75
C MET A 1 -24.59 43.29 -25.32
N GLU A 2 -25.46 42.48 -24.73
CA GLU A 2 -25.33 42.03 -23.35
C GLU A 2 -24.27 40.93 -23.31
N ILE A 3 -23.28 41.12 -22.44
CA ILE A 3 -22.22 40.16 -22.19
C ILE A 3 -22.77 39.25 -21.11
N ASP A 4 -23.10 38.02 -21.49
CA ASP A 4 -23.62 36.97 -20.62
C ASP A 4 -22.58 36.65 -19.53
N ASP A 5 -22.88 37.06 -18.30
CA ASP A 5 -22.11 36.79 -17.09
C ASP A 5 -22.32 35.31 -16.71
N LEU A 6 -21.56 34.43 -17.35
CA LEU A 6 -21.50 33.02 -16.97
C LEU A 6 -20.86 32.92 -15.57
N PRO A 7 -21.55 32.37 -14.55
CA PRO A 7 -20.98 32.22 -13.23
C PRO A 7 -19.75 31.30 -13.32
N PRO A 8 -18.69 31.57 -12.53
CA PRO A 8 -17.51 30.71 -12.52
C PRO A 8 -17.96 29.31 -12.14
N GLN A 9 -17.80 28.36 -13.07
CA GLN A 9 -17.99 26.96 -12.77
C GLN A 9 -16.98 26.60 -11.66
N ARG A 10 -17.43 26.64 -10.40
CA ARG A 10 -16.80 25.90 -9.33
C ARG A 10 -16.90 24.45 -9.77
N THR A 11 -15.85 23.95 -10.42
CA THR A 11 -15.52 22.54 -10.38
C THR A 11 -15.47 22.21 -8.89
N ALA A 12 -16.57 21.68 -8.36
CA ALA A 12 -16.57 21.08 -7.05
C ALA A 12 -15.49 20.02 -7.13
N GLU A 13 -14.32 20.29 -6.54
CA GLU A 13 -13.32 19.27 -6.31
C GLU A 13 -14.07 18.17 -5.56
N VAL A 14 -14.36 17.07 -6.24
CA VAL A 14 -14.88 15.87 -5.62
C VAL A 14 -13.75 15.42 -4.70
N SER A 15 -13.76 15.93 -3.48
CA SER A 15 -12.72 15.69 -2.50
C SER A 15 -12.80 14.21 -2.16
N CYS A 16 -11.93 13.42 -2.78
CA CYS A 16 -11.81 12.01 -2.45
C CYS A 16 -11.43 11.93 -0.97
N PRO A 17 -12.27 11.31 -0.10
CA PRO A 17 -12.00 11.27 1.33
C PRO A 17 -10.80 10.37 1.65
N HIS A 18 -10.28 9.65 0.66
CA HIS A 18 -9.26 8.62 0.82
C HIS A 18 -8.15 8.79 -0.21
N MET A 19 -6.97 8.30 0.15
CA MET A 19 -5.82 8.10 -0.71
C MET A 19 -5.64 6.60 -0.93
N PHE A 20 -5.34 6.22 -2.16
CA PHE A 20 -4.84 4.89 -2.46
C PHE A 20 -3.32 4.96 -2.50
N ALA A 21 -2.65 3.99 -1.89
CA ALA A 21 -1.20 3.89 -1.91
C ALA A 21 -0.75 2.48 -2.27
N ARG A 22 0.33 2.39 -3.03
CA ARG A 22 1.05 1.15 -3.28
C ARG A 22 2.17 1.03 -2.26
N VAL A 23 2.07 0.02 -1.41
CA VAL A 23 3.02 -0.25 -0.33
C VAL A 23 3.83 -1.47 -0.70
N GLU A 24 5.15 -1.37 -0.57
CA GLU A 24 6.08 -2.46 -0.78
C GLU A 24 6.82 -2.80 0.49
N LEU A 25 6.93 -4.10 0.77
CA LEU A 25 7.81 -4.69 1.75
C LEU A 25 8.96 -5.37 1.03
N TYR A 26 10.18 -5.03 1.44
CA TYR A 26 11.40 -5.76 1.13
C TYR A 26 11.88 -6.43 2.40
N ALA A 27 12.09 -7.74 2.39
CA ALA A 27 12.59 -8.48 3.55
C ALA A 27 13.70 -9.44 3.13
N GLN A 28 14.80 -9.46 3.90
CA GLN A 28 15.89 -10.43 3.79
C GLN A 28 15.54 -11.72 4.56
N THR A 29 14.36 -12.27 4.31
CA THR A 29 13.92 -13.52 4.92
C THR A 29 13.53 -14.52 3.86
N LYS A 30 13.78 -15.81 4.17
CA LYS A 30 12.98 -16.90 3.63
C LYS A 30 11.56 -16.72 4.17
N LEU A 31 10.75 -15.87 3.52
CA LEU A 31 9.30 -15.96 3.72
C LEU A 31 8.92 -17.38 3.30
N GLU A 32 8.40 -18.17 4.25
CA GLU A 32 7.98 -19.55 3.99
C GLU A 32 7.17 -19.61 2.69
N GLU A 33 7.49 -20.58 1.84
CA GLU A 33 7.03 -20.65 0.46
C GLU A 33 5.50 -20.50 0.36
N GLY A 34 5.03 -19.42 -0.26
CA GLY A 34 3.62 -19.25 -0.59
C GLY A 34 3.16 -17.80 -0.73
N HIS A 35 2.42 -17.50 -1.81
CA HIS A 35 1.76 -16.21 -2.05
C HIS A 35 0.89 -15.75 -0.86
N GLN A 36 0.30 -16.70 -0.12
CA GLN A 36 -0.52 -16.45 1.06
C GLN A 36 0.32 -16.00 2.28
N ALA A 37 1.57 -16.44 2.37
CA ALA A 37 2.50 -16.06 3.44
C ALA A 37 2.97 -14.62 3.26
N ALA A 38 3.36 -14.21 2.04
CA ALA A 38 3.81 -12.83 1.78
C ALA A 38 2.70 -11.78 1.96
N ALA A 39 1.47 -12.12 1.58
CA ALA A 39 0.31 -11.26 1.85
C ALA A 39 0.07 -11.05 3.35
N SER A 40 0.15 -12.15 4.09
CA SER A 40 0.00 -12.14 5.54
C SER A 40 1.14 -11.36 6.19
N VAL A 41 2.38 -11.53 5.74
CA VAL A 41 3.55 -10.83 6.28
C VAL A 41 3.49 -9.33 6.01
N LEU A 42 3.19 -8.88 4.78
CA LEU A 42 3.06 -7.45 4.49
C LEU A 42 2.01 -6.80 5.40
N GLY A 43 0.83 -7.42 5.54
CA GLY A 43 -0.22 -6.94 6.44
C GLY A 43 0.18 -6.97 7.93
N ILE A 44 0.98 -7.95 8.35
CA ILE A 44 1.52 -8.02 9.72
C ILE A 44 2.54 -6.90 9.95
N VAL A 45 3.53 -6.76 9.07
CA VAL A 45 4.59 -5.74 9.14
C VAL A 45 3.99 -4.35 9.14
N MET A 46 3.03 -4.08 8.25
CA MET A 46 2.29 -2.82 8.26
C MET A 46 1.61 -2.56 9.61
N ARG A 47 0.86 -3.52 10.14
CA ARG A 47 0.21 -3.37 11.46
C ARG A 47 1.21 -3.14 12.57
N LEU A 48 2.36 -3.82 12.55
CA LEU A 48 3.43 -3.63 13.51
C LEU A 48 4.02 -2.23 13.41
N ALA A 49 4.29 -1.73 12.20
CA ALA A 49 4.80 -0.38 11.97
C ALA A 49 3.89 0.69 12.58
N MET A 50 2.58 0.58 12.32
CA MET A 50 1.59 1.51 12.86
C MET A 50 1.51 1.42 14.40
N LYS A 51 1.55 0.21 14.96
CA LYS A 51 1.52 -0.01 16.42
C LYS A 51 2.79 0.50 17.11
N GLN A 52 3.95 0.32 16.50
CA GLN A 52 5.23 0.76 17.03
C GLN A 52 5.28 2.29 17.11
N MET A 53 4.76 2.99 16.09
CA MET A 53 4.80 4.44 16.05
C MET A 53 3.68 5.12 16.85
N TYR A 54 2.46 4.55 16.85
CA TYR A 54 1.26 5.21 17.38
C TYR A 54 0.54 4.43 18.49
N GLY A 55 1.04 3.27 18.89
CA GLY A 55 0.35 2.37 19.82
C GLY A 55 -0.87 1.68 19.20
N VAL A 56 -1.51 0.80 19.98
CA VAL A 56 -2.65 -0.01 19.50
C VAL A 56 -3.85 0.85 19.11
N ALA A 57 -4.21 1.82 19.97
CA ALA A 57 -5.34 2.70 19.73
C ALA A 57 -5.09 3.65 18.54
N GLY A 58 -3.88 4.21 18.44
CA GLY A 58 -3.50 5.08 17.34
C GLY A 58 -3.46 4.35 16.00
N ALA A 59 -2.96 3.11 15.98
CA ALA A 59 -2.96 2.27 14.78
C ALA A 59 -4.38 1.95 14.29
N ALA A 60 -5.32 1.67 15.20
CA ALA A 60 -6.72 1.44 14.85
C ALA A 60 -7.38 2.71 14.28
N ALA A 61 -7.06 3.89 14.84
CA ALA A 61 -7.58 5.17 14.41
C ALA A 61 -7.09 5.62 13.01
N LEU A 62 -6.03 5.00 12.47
CA LEU A 62 -5.58 5.31 11.10
C LEU A 62 -6.58 4.88 10.03
N GLY A 63 -7.44 3.90 10.32
CA GLY A 63 -8.58 3.52 9.46
C GLY A 63 -8.21 3.05 8.04
N TYR A 64 -6.99 2.55 7.83
CA TYR A 64 -6.57 2.05 6.52
C TYR A 64 -7.10 0.64 6.26
N GLU A 65 -7.21 0.29 4.98
CA GLU A 65 -7.69 -1.00 4.51
C GLU A 65 -6.77 -1.55 3.41
N LEU A 66 -6.54 -2.86 3.42
CA LEU A 66 -5.77 -3.56 2.38
C LEU A 66 -6.72 -4.09 1.30
N LEU A 67 -6.57 -3.65 0.05
CA LEU A 67 -7.61 -3.83 -0.99
C LEU A 67 -7.44 -5.05 -1.92
N GLY A 68 -6.26 -5.64 -2.06
CA GLY A 68 -6.03 -6.64 -3.12
C GLY A 68 -4.84 -7.54 -2.86
N PRO A 69 -4.67 -8.59 -3.69
CA PRO A 69 -3.70 -9.65 -3.42
C PRO A 69 -2.31 -9.05 -3.34
N VAL A 70 -1.47 -9.62 -2.48
CA VAL A 70 -0.10 -9.13 -2.39
C VAL A 70 0.69 -9.80 -3.48
N ASN A 71 1.17 -9.01 -4.45
CA ASN A 71 2.10 -9.52 -5.45
C ASN A 71 3.41 -9.86 -4.73
N GLN A 72 3.81 -11.12 -4.84
CA GLN A 72 5.06 -11.61 -4.27
C GLN A 72 6.03 -11.91 -5.40
N ASP A 73 7.17 -11.23 -5.38
CA ASP A 73 8.32 -11.63 -6.17
C ASP A 73 9.39 -12.17 -5.20
N GLN A 74 9.91 -13.35 -5.49
CA GLN A 74 11.14 -13.85 -4.86
C GLN A 74 12.31 -13.60 -5.79
N TYR A 75 13.35 -12.97 -5.27
CA TYR A 75 14.59 -12.74 -6.01
C TYR A 75 15.74 -13.44 -5.27
N ALA A 76 16.53 -14.22 -6.01
CA ALA A 76 17.81 -14.71 -5.49
C ALA A 76 18.75 -13.52 -5.35
N GLY A 77 19.24 -13.25 -4.14
CA GLY A 77 20.25 -12.24 -3.89
C GLY A 77 21.55 -12.64 -4.57
N GLY A 78 21.89 -11.99 -5.69
CA GLY A 78 23.18 -12.15 -6.35
C GLY A 78 24.19 -11.17 -5.76
N GLY A 79 25.02 -11.61 -4.82
CA GLY A 79 26.18 -10.82 -4.40
C GLY A 79 26.90 -11.30 -3.13
N GLY A 80 27.97 -12.08 -3.32
CA GLY A 80 29.12 -12.15 -2.39
C GLY A 80 29.11 -13.25 -1.34
N ASP A 81 29.86 -14.34 -1.61
CA ASP A 81 30.43 -15.31 -0.65
C ASP A 81 29.61 -15.65 0.62
N GLY A 82 28.47 -16.31 0.45
CA GLY A 82 27.83 -17.01 1.55
C GLY A 82 26.36 -17.34 1.31
N ALA A 83 26.07 -18.61 0.99
CA ALA A 83 24.76 -19.25 1.17
C ALA A 83 23.48 -18.42 0.84
N GLY A 84 23.15 -18.26 -0.44
CA GLY A 84 21.76 -18.22 -0.95
C GLY A 84 20.74 -17.36 -0.17
N GLU A 85 21.06 -16.10 0.11
CA GLU A 85 20.10 -15.16 0.68
C GLU A 85 18.96 -14.92 -0.33
N SER A 86 17.75 -15.34 0.04
CA SER A 86 16.54 -15.10 -0.74
C SER A 86 15.89 -13.82 -0.27
N CYS A 87 15.74 -12.85 -1.16
CA CYS A 87 15.06 -11.60 -0.88
C CYS A 87 13.60 -11.74 -1.32
N THR A 88 12.67 -11.39 -0.44
CA THR A 88 11.26 -11.37 -0.78
C THR A 88 10.78 -9.94 -0.90
N ARG A 89 10.10 -9.66 -2.02
CA ARG A 89 9.38 -8.41 -2.26
C ARG A 89 7.88 -8.70 -2.28
N ALA A 90 7.14 -7.98 -1.47
CA ALA A 90 5.68 -8.05 -1.38
C ALA A 90 5.09 -6.67 -1.64
N ALA A 91 4.11 -6.55 -2.53
CA ALA A 91 3.46 -5.28 -2.84
C ALA A 91 1.94 -5.37 -2.73
N ALA A 92 1.30 -4.35 -2.16
CA ALA A 92 -0.16 -4.26 -2.05
C ALA A 92 -0.67 -2.84 -2.27
N ILE A 93 -1.96 -2.74 -2.60
CA ILE A 93 -2.68 -1.48 -2.61
C ILE A 93 -3.46 -1.35 -1.30
N VAL A 94 -3.34 -0.18 -0.69
CA VAL A 94 -4.02 0.19 0.55
C VAL A 94 -4.87 1.42 0.31
N ARG A 95 -6.04 1.46 0.94
CA ARG A 95 -6.93 2.61 1.02
C ARG A 95 -6.75 3.26 2.38
N ILE A 96 -6.48 4.55 2.41
CA ILE A 96 -6.15 5.27 3.65
C ILE A 96 -7.00 6.55 3.71
N PRO A 97 -7.63 6.90 4.84
CA PRO A 97 -8.25 8.20 5.02
C PRO A 97 -7.26 9.33 4.72
N LYS A 98 -7.69 10.36 3.99
CA LYS A 98 -6.80 11.44 3.54
C LYS A 98 -6.13 12.15 4.73
N GLU A 99 -6.83 12.33 5.85
CA GLU A 99 -6.24 12.89 7.08
C GLU A 99 -5.19 12.00 7.74
N SER A 100 -5.24 10.69 7.51
CA SER A 100 -4.33 9.70 8.09
C SER A 100 -3.13 9.40 7.20
N PHE A 101 -3.14 9.84 5.94
CA PHE A 101 -2.11 9.49 4.95
C PHE A 101 -0.69 9.87 5.38
N GLY A 102 -0.49 11.09 5.91
CA GLY A 102 0.84 11.52 6.38
C GLY A 102 1.36 10.68 7.55
N LYS A 103 0.49 10.32 8.48
CA LYS A 103 0.83 9.44 9.61
C LYS A 103 1.17 8.03 9.13
N PHE A 104 0.38 7.51 8.19
CA PHE A 104 0.62 6.21 7.59
C PHE A 104 1.99 6.15 6.89
N MET A 105 2.35 7.17 6.11
CA MET A 105 3.66 7.24 5.45
C MET A 105 4.81 7.27 6.46
N ALA A 106 4.69 8.08 7.50
CA ALA A 106 5.71 8.19 8.55
C ALA A 106 5.93 6.86 9.27
N ALA A 107 4.85 6.13 9.57
CA ALA A 107 4.94 4.79 10.17
C ALA A 107 5.57 3.76 9.24
N CYS A 108 5.32 3.82 7.93
CA CYS A 108 6.01 2.93 6.99
C CYS A 108 7.52 3.17 7.01
N ALA A 109 7.94 4.44 6.99
CA ALA A 109 9.35 4.82 6.90
C ALA A 109 10.22 4.44 8.12
N VAL A 110 9.61 4.19 9.30
CA VAL A 110 10.35 3.81 10.51
C VAL A 110 10.60 2.31 10.64
N MET A 111 9.97 1.48 9.80
CA MET A 111 10.14 0.03 9.84
C MET A 111 11.49 -0.38 9.25
N SER A 112 12.33 -1.02 10.07
CA SER A 112 13.69 -1.43 9.69
C SER A 112 13.99 -2.93 9.89
N SER A 113 13.13 -3.64 10.62
CA SER A 113 13.30 -5.08 10.86
C SER A 113 12.00 -5.79 11.20
N TYR A 114 11.90 -7.06 10.82
CA TYR A 114 10.82 -7.96 11.17
C TYR A 114 11.40 -9.36 11.42
N ASP A 115 10.99 -9.97 12.54
CA ASP A 115 11.45 -11.30 12.96
C ASP A 115 12.98 -11.47 13.00
N GLY A 116 13.68 -10.45 13.51
CA GLY A 116 15.14 -10.45 13.63
C GLY A 116 15.91 -10.22 12.33
N ALA A 117 15.23 -10.09 11.20
CA ALA A 117 15.84 -9.82 9.90
C ALA A 117 15.59 -8.38 9.43
N PRO A 118 16.51 -7.79 8.66
CA PRO A 118 16.30 -6.50 8.02
C PRO A 118 15.08 -6.52 7.10
N CYS A 119 14.20 -5.53 7.26
CA CYS A 119 13.09 -5.30 6.36
C CYS A 119 12.85 -3.81 6.14
N THR A 120 12.24 -3.47 5.03
CA THR A 120 11.93 -2.08 4.69
C THR A 120 10.52 -2.00 4.15
N LEU A 121 9.72 -1.11 4.71
CA LEU A 121 8.36 -0.84 4.27
C LEU A 121 8.32 0.54 3.61
N SER A 122 7.80 0.62 2.39
CA SER A 122 7.82 1.88 1.63
C SER A 122 6.53 2.11 0.87
N VAL A 123 6.12 3.36 0.77
CA VAL A 123 5.05 3.80 -0.14
C VAL A 123 5.72 4.22 -1.45
N THR A 124 5.47 3.48 -2.52
CA THR A 124 6.13 3.72 -3.83
C THR A 124 5.30 4.59 -4.77
N ARG A 125 3.98 4.58 -4.60
CA ARG A 125 3.05 5.42 -5.36
C ARG A 125 1.82 5.72 -4.51
N ALA A 126 1.26 6.90 -4.65
CA ALA A 126 -0.01 7.25 -4.03
C ALA A 126 -0.84 8.13 -4.97
N SER A 127 -2.17 7.95 -4.95
CA SER A 127 -3.11 8.74 -5.73
C SER A 127 -4.49 8.74 -5.09
N PRO A 128 -5.27 9.84 -5.21
CA PRO A 128 -6.69 9.82 -4.84
C PRO A 128 -7.54 8.89 -5.73
N HIS A 129 -7.02 8.47 -6.89
CA HIS A 129 -7.71 7.57 -7.81
C HIS A 129 -6.94 6.26 -7.97
N LEU A 130 -7.62 5.14 -7.66
CA LEU A 130 -7.06 3.79 -7.81
C LEU A 130 -6.57 3.51 -9.23
N ALA A 131 -7.27 4.01 -10.25
CA ALA A 131 -6.89 3.86 -11.66
C ALA A 131 -5.50 4.44 -11.97
N CYS A 132 -5.05 5.47 -11.25
CA CYS A 132 -3.72 6.04 -11.43
C CYS A 132 -2.60 5.20 -10.80
N LEU A 133 -2.95 4.24 -9.94
CA LEU A 133 -1.98 3.29 -9.39
C LEU A 133 -1.67 2.15 -10.37
N ALA A 134 -2.53 1.91 -11.38
CA ALA A 134 -2.28 0.98 -12.47
C ALA A 134 -1.11 1.48 -13.33
N GLY A 135 0.12 1.15 -12.97
CA GLY A 135 1.28 1.21 -13.88
C GLY A 135 1.26 0.04 -14.87
N ALA A 136 2.05 0.10 -15.94
CA ALA A 136 2.18 -1.02 -16.87
C ALA A 136 2.68 -2.30 -16.16
N GLY A 137 2.09 -3.46 -16.47
CA GLY A 137 2.48 -4.77 -15.91
C GLY A 137 1.66 -5.19 -14.68
N ALA A 138 2.31 -5.82 -13.69
CA ALA A 138 1.66 -6.42 -12.50
C ALA A 138 0.87 -5.44 -11.62
N ASP A 139 1.13 -4.13 -11.75
CA ASP A 139 0.39 -3.08 -11.05
C ASP A 139 -0.99 -2.83 -11.69
N SER A 140 -1.14 -3.07 -12.99
CA SER A 140 -2.43 -2.95 -13.69
C SER A 140 -3.40 -4.06 -13.30
N SER A 141 -2.92 -5.31 -13.16
CA SER A 141 -3.77 -6.41 -12.68
C SER A 141 -4.19 -6.18 -11.24
N LEU A 142 -3.25 -5.77 -10.38
CA LEU A 142 -3.51 -5.50 -8.97
C LEU A 142 -4.56 -4.39 -8.76
N ALA A 143 -4.43 -3.28 -9.48
CA ALA A 143 -5.38 -2.19 -9.43
C ALA A 143 -6.76 -2.58 -9.99
N ALA A 144 -6.80 -3.38 -11.06
CA ALA A 144 -8.05 -3.89 -11.63
C ALA A 144 -8.78 -4.84 -10.65
N GLU A 145 -8.07 -5.74 -9.99
CA GLU A 145 -8.64 -6.63 -8.95
C GLU A 145 -9.15 -5.82 -7.75
N CYS A 146 -8.38 -4.83 -7.28
CA CYS A 146 -8.83 -3.92 -6.21
C CYS A 146 -10.11 -3.17 -6.61
N LEU A 147 -10.19 -2.72 -7.86
CA LEU A 147 -11.36 -2.01 -8.38
C LEU A 147 -12.59 -2.93 -8.41
N GLN A 148 -12.43 -4.17 -8.89
CA GLN A 148 -13.52 -5.16 -8.88
C GLN A 148 -14.04 -5.43 -7.47
N ARG A 149 -13.15 -5.56 -6.48
CA ARG A 149 -13.53 -5.78 -5.07
C ARG A 149 -14.27 -4.58 -4.49
N LEU A 150 -13.79 -3.36 -4.74
CA LEU A 150 -14.46 -2.14 -4.28
C LEU A 150 -15.87 -2.00 -4.89
N VAL A 151 -16.01 -2.29 -6.18
CA VAL A 151 -17.31 -2.27 -6.86
C VAL A 151 -18.23 -3.34 -6.28
N ALA A 152 -17.75 -4.56 -6.06
CA ALA A 152 -18.54 -5.63 -5.43
C ALA A 152 -19.01 -5.27 -4.01
N SER A 153 -18.17 -4.62 -3.22
CA SER A 153 -18.53 -4.17 -1.86
C SER A 153 -19.46 -2.94 -1.83
N SER A 154 -19.63 -2.23 -2.95
CA SER A 154 -20.49 -1.04 -3.04
C SER A 154 -21.93 -1.35 -3.47
N VAL A 155 -22.24 -2.61 -3.78
CA VAL A 155 -23.57 -3.06 -4.27
C VAL A 155 -24.39 -3.74 -3.17
N GLN A 156 -23.91 -3.76 -1.92
CA GLN A 156 -24.65 -4.25 -0.74
C GLN A 156 -25.19 -3.10 0.09
#